data_AF-A0A947T5E4-F1
#
_entry.id   AF-A0A947T5E4-F1
#
_cell.length_a   1.000
_cell.length_b   1.000
_cell.length_c   1.000
_cell.angle_alpha   90.00
_cell.angle_beta   90.00
_cell.angle_gamma   90.00
#
_symmetry.space_group_name_H-M   'P 1'
#
loop_
_entity.id
_entity.type
_entity.pdbx_description
1 polymer ?
#
loop_
_entity_poly.entity_id
_entity_poly.type
_entity_poly.pdbx_seq_one_letter_code
_entity_poly.pdbx_strand_id
1 'polypeptide(L)'
;MVADLDDSTPHSSCRISHMEVLRADARDEIKRRIAERGAFSGQLVLAVTSSLAVAAAGGDRFIRVLLAVPPAVAFFVLMILHSCRIHEAIVGYLRWELEPRLSAASGTPLRLEWETYYGARHMPGLHKGFYRAVLVLCAISFPAIVAIAEKEGLYFWLAICLGLGYLVGAGAVCVYDSRLSRRMSSRLRRFALRSPGTPRWWPPRHRHSPSRRIAVFVGRDGTINEETRCLHDLREPSLIEGAIDGLKLLASLDVFVIVVTNQAGIALGKYELSDARRFNRKLMSRISRSAGRVDAVYFCPESEDGLGSAGLPDSSCSKPNPGMLQDAAADFDLDLPRSFIVSNKVRDLVAGRALGCTTILVSTSQGGLGGAAGAVDPDYQAGDFSDAAKLIRSQVMDPAPLANPTV
;
A
#
# COMPACT_ATOMS: atom_id res chain seq x y z
N MET A 1 -34.17 22.47 -22.94
CA MET A 1 -34.48 23.04 -21.62
C MET A 1 -33.96 22.05 -20.59
N VAL A 2 -32.67 22.17 -20.31
CA VAL A 2 -31.91 21.31 -19.39
C VAL A 2 -32.16 21.86 -18.00
N ALA A 3 -32.83 21.09 -17.15
CA ALA A 3 -32.86 21.38 -15.72
C ALA A 3 -31.58 20.78 -15.12
N ASP A 4 -30.57 21.64 -14.95
CA ASP A 4 -29.46 21.40 -14.03
C ASP A 4 -30.04 21.33 -12.62
N LEU A 5 -30.06 20.12 -12.04
CA LEU A 5 -30.17 19.96 -10.60
C LEU A 5 -28.76 20.11 -10.01
N ASP A 6 -28.45 21.35 -9.67
CA ASP A 6 -27.36 21.72 -8.78
C ASP A 6 -27.68 21.21 -7.37
N ASP A 7 -27.22 19.99 -7.05
CA ASP A 7 -27.37 19.37 -5.72
C ASP A 7 -26.22 19.75 -4.77
N SER A 8 -25.68 20.97 -4.91
CA SER A 8 -24.64 21.53 -4.04
C SER A 8 -25.22 22.09 -2.74
N THR A 9 -25.94 21.27 -1.98
CA THR A 9 -26.42 21.67 -0.64
C THR A 9 -25.25 21.78 0.36
N PRO A 10 -25.21 22.79 1.25
CA PRO A 10 -24.13 22.97 2.25
C PRO A 10 -23.96 21.78 3.21
N HIS A 11 -24.99 20.93 3.35
CA HIS A 11 -24.93 19.69 4.10
C HIS A 11 -24.01 18.62 3.48
N SER A 12 -23.83 18.61 2.15
CA SER A 12 -22.94 17.66 1.46
C SER A 12 -21.46 17.91 1.77
N SER A 13 -21.03 19.18 1.76
CA SER A 13 -19.65 19.60 2.05
C SER A 13 -19.24 19.29 3.49
N CYS A 14 -20.12 19.58 4.47
CA CYS A 14 -19.90 19.27 5.88
C CYS A 14 -19.75 17.74 6.10
N ARG A 15 -20.59 16.94 5.42
CA ARG A 15 -20.57 15.48 5.52
C ARG A 15 -19.29 14.87 4.92
N ILE A 16 -18.82 15.38 3.79
CA ILE A 16 -17.56 14.95 3.18
C ILE A 16 -16.37 15.31 4.08
N SER A 17 -16.35 16.54 4.61
CA SER A 17 -15.29 16.99 5.53
C SER A 17 -15.22 16.12 6.79
N HIS A 18 -16.35 15.83 7.42
CA HIS A 18 -16.41 14.94 8.58
C HIS A 18 -15.88 13.53 8.27
N MET A 19 -16.20 12.99 7.09
CA MET A 19 -15.71 11.67 6.70
C MET A 19 -14.22 11.64 6.35
N GLU A 20 -13.65 12.71 5.79
CA GLU A 20 -12.20 12.83 5.59
C GLU A 20 -11.46 12.90 6.95
N VAL A 21 -12.01 13.61 7.95
CA VAL A 21 -11.46 13.62 9.33
C VAL A 21 -11.50 12.22 9.93
N LEU A 22 -12.65 11.55 9.87
CA LEU A 22 -12.81 10.19 10.37
C LEU A 22 -11.86 9.20 9.68
N ARG A 23 -11.54 9.46 8.40
CA ARG A 23 -10.56 8.68 7.62
C ARG A 23 -9.14 8.89 8.11
N ALA A 24 -8.77 10.13 8.43
CA ALA A 24 -7.48 10.45 9.01
C ALA A 24 -7.31 9.80 10.39
N ASP A 25 -8.30 9.95 11.28
CA ASP A 25 -8.30 9.36 12.62
C ASP A 25 -8.13 7.85 12.59
N ALA A 26 -8.87 7.16 11.72
CA ALA A 26 -8.77 5.72 11.54
C ALA A 26 -7.36 5.29 11.07
N ARG A 27 -6.71 6.08 10.20
CA ARG A 27 -5.35 5.80 9.74
C ARG A 27 -4.32 6.01 10.84
N ASP A 28 -4.44 7.07 11.63
CA ASP A 28 -3.52 7.33 12.72
C ASP A 28 -3.66 6.30 13.84
N GLU A 29 -4.88 5.84 14.11
CA GLU A 29 -5.11 4.73 15.03
C GLU A 29 -4.48 3.43 14.51
N ILE A 30 -4.57 3.12 13.20
CA ILE A 30 -3.87 1.98 12.59
C ILE A 30 -2.36 2.04 12.83
N LYS A 31 -1.74 3.20 12.59
CA LYS A 31 -0.29 3.41 12.81
C LYS A 31 0.06 3.21 14.29
N ARG A 32 -0.75 3.76 15.19
CA ARG A 32 -0.59 3.59 16.64
C ARG A 32 -0.62 2.12 17.04
N ARG A 33 -1.55 1.32 16.48
CA ARG A 33 -1.62 -0.13 16.73
C ARG A 33 -0.41 -0.89 16.18
N ILE A 34 0.16 -0.47 15.06
CA ILE A 34 1.41 -1.07 14.54
C ILE A 34 2.57 -0.81 15.52
N ALA A 35 2.74 0.43 15.95
CA ALA A 35 3.79 0.82 16.91
C ALA A 35 3.62 0.10 18.26
N GLU A 36 2.38 0.04 18.77
CA GLU A 36 2.03 -0.66 20.01
C GLU A 36 2.43 -2.15 19.97
N ARG A 37 2.21 -2.86 18.86
CA ARG A 37 2.65 -4.26 18.73
C ARG A 37 4.17 -4.42 18.72
N GLY A 38 4.89 -3.47 18.13
CA GLY A 38 6.34 -3.42 18.20
C GLY A 38 6.81 -3.30 19.66
N ALA A 39 6.20 -2.40 20.42
CA ALA A 39 6.50 -2.20 21.84
C ALA A 39 6.20 -3.46 22.68
N PHE A 40 5.02 -4.09 22.52
CA PHE A 40 4.67 -5.32 23.23
C PHE A 40 5.59 -6.49 22.88
N SER A 41 6.02 -6.59 21.62
CA SER A 41 6.97 -7.64 21.22
C SER A 41 8.34 -7.43 21.87
N GLY A 42 8.82 -6.19 21.96
CA GLY A 42 10.04 -5.85 22.68
C GLY A 42 9.94 -6.15 24.18
N GLN A 43 8.83 -5.77 24.82
CA GLN A 43 8.56 -6.03 26.23
C GLN A 43 8.48 -7.54 26.54
N LEU A 44 7.86 -8.33 25.65
CA LEU A 44 7.81 -9.78 25.76
C LEU A 44 9.21 -10.39 25.76
N VAL A 45 10.05 -10.01 24.79
CA VAL A 45 11.43 -10.52 24.69
C VAL A 45 12.22 -10.16 25.95
N LEU A 46 12.11 -8.91 26.41
CA LEU A 46 12.78 -8.46 27.63
C LEU A 46 12.32 -9.26 28.85
N ALA A 47 11.00 -9.40 29.05
CA ALA A 47 10.43 -10.12 30.18
C ALA A 47 10.89 -11.59 30.22
N VAL A 48 10.80 -12.30 29.08
CA VAL A 48 11.23 -13.70 28.99
C VAL A 48 12.72 -13.84 29.25
N THR A 49 13.55 -12.98 28.64
CA THR A 49 15.00 -13.03 28.81
C THR A 49 15.41 -12.76 30.25
N SER A 50 14.81 -11.75 30.89
CA SER A 50 15.05 -11.44 32.31
C SER A 50 14.60 -12.58 33.22
N SER A 51 13.44 -13.18 32.98
CA SER A 51 12.97 -14.32 33.78
C SER A 51 13.89 -15.55 33.64
N LEU A 52 14.37 -15.84 32.44
CA LEU A 52 15.31 -16.94 32.21
C LEU A 52 16.67 -16.68 32.85
N ALA A 53 17.19 -15.44 32.79
CA ALA A 53 18.44 -15.06 33.43
C ALA A 53 18.35 -15.19 34.96
N VAL A 54 17.26 -14.74 35.57
CA VAL A 54 17.02 -14.89 37.02
C VAL A 54 16.86 -16.36 37.40
N ALA A 55 16.16 -17.15 36.59
CA ALA A 55 16.05 -18.59 36.81
C ALA A 55 17.45 -19.23 36.80
N ALA A 56 18.25 -18.98 35.77
CA ALA A 56 19.60 -19.54 35.63
C ALA A 56 20.55 -19.17 36.79
N ALA A 57 20.37 -18.00 37.41
CA ALA A 57 21.16 -17.56 38.56
C ALA A 57 20.72 -18.16 39.90
N GLY A 58 19.50 -18.72 39.99
CA GLY A 58 18.81 -18.93 41.27
C GLY A 58 18.51 -20.38 41.63
N GLY A 59 19.51 -21.26 41.79
CA GLY A 59 19.44 -22.62 42.39
C GLY A 59 18.05 -23.23 42.65
N ASP A 60 17.69 -23.49 43.92
CA ASP A 60 16.39 -24.08 44.32
C ASP A 60 15.15 -23.20 44.02
N ARG A 61 15.36 -21.95 43.61
CA ARG A 61 14.28 -21.02 43.20
C ARG A 61 14.02 -21.04 41.69
N PHE A 62 14.84 -21.76 40.92
CA PHE A 62 14.74 -21.91 39.46
C PHE A 62 13.31 -22.21 39.01
N ILE A 63 12.71 -23.25 39.61
CA ILE A 63 11.38 -23.71 39.26
C ILE A 63 10.31 -22.64 39.57
N ARG A 64 10.44 -21.92 40.68
CA ARG A 64 9.46 -20.89 41.10
C ARG A 64 9.46 -19.67 40.19
N VAL A 65 10.63 -19.28 39.67
CA VAL A 65 10.76 -18.18 38.70
C VAL A 65 10.21 -18.59 37.34
N LEU A 66 10.43 -19.85 36.95
CA LEU A 66 9.93 -20.40 35.69
C LEU A 66 8.39 -20.42 35.61
N LEU A 67 7.71 -20.54 36.76
CA LEU A 67 6.25 -20.46 36.85
C LEU A 67 5.66 -19.12 36.39
N ALA A 68 6.43 -18.03 36.46
CA ALA A 68 5.98 -16.70 36.03
C ALA A 68 6.05 -16.51 34.50
N VAL A 69 6.82 -17.34 33.79
CA VAL A 69 7.08 -17.16 32.35
C VAL A 69 5.83 -17.39 31.50
N PRO A 70 5.09 -18.50 31.62
CA PRO A 70 3.93 -18.72 30.76
C PRO A 70 2.82 -17.66 30.92
N PRO A 71 2.45 -17.20 32.13
CA PRO A 71 1.49 -16.10 32.31
C PRO A 71 1.98 -14.76 31.74
N ALA A 72 3.27 -14.44 31.85
CA ALA A 72 3.83 -13.22 31.27
C ALA A 72 3.79 -13.26 29.74
N VAL A 73 4.22 -14.38 29.15
CA VAL A 73 4.14 -14.59 27.69
C VAL A 73 2.70 -14.49 27.21
N ALA A 74 1.79 -15.17 27.91
CA ALA A 74 0.36 -15.15 27.65
C ALA A 74 -0.21 -13.73 27.58
N PHE A 75 0.10 -12.89 28.56
CA PHE A 75 -0.38 -11.53 28.64
C PHE A 75 0.02 -10.70 27.40
N PHE A 76 1.31 -10.68 27.05
CA PHE A 76 1.78 -9.91 25.89
C PHE A 76 1.24 -10.45 24.58
N VAL A 77 1.16 -11.78 24.43
CA VAL A 77 0.60 -12.39 23.22
C VAL A 77 -0.88 -12.04 23.06
N LEU A 78 -1.66 -12.03 24.15
CA LEU A 78 -3.05 -11.57 24.11
C LEU A 78 -3.16 -10.10 23.73
N MET A 79 -2.30 -9.22 24.24
CA MET A 79 -2.26 -7.81 23.85
C MET A 79 -1.93 -7.61 22.37
N ILE A 80 -0.95 -8.36 21.84
CA ILE A 80 -0.59 -8.33 20.42
C ILE A 80 -1.77 -8.79 19.55
N LEU A 81 -2.41 -9.91 19.92
CA LEU A 81 -3.57 -10.44 19.18
C LEU A 81 -4.77 -9.48 19.26
N HIS A 82 -4.98 -8.82 20.39
CA HIS A 82 -6.01 -7.81 20.55
C HIS A 82 -5.74 -6.59 19.65
N SER A 83 -4.52 -6.08 19.63
CA SER A 83 -4.11 -4.97 18.76
C SER A 83 -4.27 -5.33 17.27
N CYS A 84 -3.93 -6.57 16.88
CA CYS A 84 -4.19 -7.09 15.52
C CYS A 84 -5.69 -7.10 15.17
N ARG A 85 -6.58 -7.38 16.12
CA ARG A 85 -8.03 -7.34 15.89
C ARG A 85 -8.56 -5.95 15.67
N ILE A 86 -8.15 -5.00 16.51
CA ILE A 86 -8.54 -3.60 16.36
C ILE A 86 -8.11 -3.10 14.98
N HIS A 87 -6.86 -3.39 14.59
CA HIS A 87 -6.35 -3.06 13.27
C HIS A 87 -7.23 -3.61 12.14
N GLU A 88 -7.60 -4.89 12.16
CA GLU A 88 -8.47 -5.47 11.13
C GLU A 88 -9.88 -4.88 11.12
N ALA A 89 -10.44 -4.56 12.28
CA ALA A 89 -11.74 -3.91 12.38
C ALA A 89 -11.70 -2.51 11.75
N ILE A 90 -10.66 -1.73 12.02
CA ILE A 90 -10.50 -0.38 11.48
C ILE A 90 -10.21 -0.42 9.97
N VAL A 91 -9.30 -1.28 9.51
CA VAL A 91 -9.04 -1.48 8.08
C VAL A 91 -10.30 -1.94 7.35
N GLY A 92 -11.08 -2.84 7.95
CA GLY A 92 -12.37 -3.26 7.42
C GLY A 92 -13.37 -2.11 7.31
N TYR A 93 -13.48 -1.29 8.34
CA TYR A 93 -14.34 -0.11 8.33
C TYR A 93 -13.93 0.92 7.27
N LEU A 94 -12.63 1.22 7.18
CA LEU A 94 -12.07 2.11 6.16
C LEU A 94 -12.41 1.62 4.75
N ARG A 95 -12.09 0.36 4.46
CA ARG A 95 -12.25 -0.24 3.14
C ARG A 95 -13.68 -0.32 2.67
N TRP A 96 -14.57 -0.77 3.56
CA TRP A 96 -15.89 -1.24 3.15
C TRP A 96 -17.00 -0.27 3.50
N GLU A 97 -16.79 0.64 4.44
CA GLU A 97 -17.78 1.62 4.86
C GLU A 97 -17.38 3.04 4.50
N LEU A 98 -16.19 3.47 4.93
CA LEU A 98 -15.81 4.88 4.86
C LEU A 98 -15.40 5.31 3.45
N GLU A 99 -14.46 4.60 2.81
CA GLU A 99 -13.97 4.96 1.47
C GLU A 99 -15.06 4.89 0.39
N PRO A 100 -15.96 3.88 0.36
CA PRO A 100 -17.08 3.85 -0.59
C PRO A 100 -18.06 5.00 -0.42
N ARG A 101 -18.43 5.32 0.83
CA ARG A 101 -19.33 6.46 1.09
C ARG A 101 -18.65 7.78 0.73
N LEU A 102 -17.34 7.91 0.95
CA LEU A 102 -16.58 9.11 0.64
C LEU A 102 -16.48 9.31 -0.88
N SER A 103 -16.22 8.23 -1.61
CA SER A 103 -16.22 8.19 -3.08
C SER A 103 -17.59 8.59 -3.64
N ALA A 104 -18.68 8.00 -3.11
CA ALA A 104 -20.04 8.33 -3.53
C ALA A 104 -20.42 9.79 -3.25
N ALA A 105 -20.05 10.32 -2.08
CA ALA A 105 -20.38 11.70 -1.70
C ALA A 105 -19.55 12.75 -2.45
N SER A 106 -18.29 12.45 -2.78
CA SER A 106 -17.37 13.39 -3.44
C SER A 106 -17.35 13.29 -4.97
N GLY A 107 -18.02 12.28 -5.56
CA GLY A 107 -17.93 11.99 -6.99
C GLY A 107 -16.53 11.59 -7.47
N THR A 108 -15.61 11.28 -6.55
CA THR A 108 -14.24 10.87 -6.86
C THR A 108 -14.13 9.35 -6.91
N PRO A 109 -13.29 8.76 -7.79
CA PRO A 109 -13.11 7.32 -7.87
C PRO A 109 -12.63 6.73 -6.54
N LEU A 110 -13.10 5.51 -6.22
CA LEU A 110 -12.77 4.80 -5.00
C LEU A 110 -11.26 4.57 -4.89
N ARG A 111 -10.60 5.28 -3.96
CA ARG A 111 -9.17 5.19 -3.74
C ARG A 111 -8.88 4.38 -2.47
N LEU A 112 -8.50 3.12 -2.66
CA LEU A 112 -7.95 2.27 -1.60
C LEU A 112 -6.50 2.71 -1.36
N GLU A 113 -6.20 3.25 -0.18
CA GLU A 113 -4.83 3.59 0.20
C GLU A 113 -4.01 2.34 0.53
N TRP A 114 -2.69 2.49 0.62
CA TRP A 114 -1.77 1.36 0.85
C TRP A 114 -2.11 0.58 2.12
N GLU A 115 -2.61 1.22 3.18
CA GLU A 115 -3.02 0.54 4.42
C GLU A 115 -4.24 -0.39 4.18
N THR A 116 -5.17 0.08 3.36
CA THR A 116 -6.38 -0.63 2.96
C THR A 116 -6.07 -1.77 1.96
N TYR A 117 -5.09 -1.52 1.09
CA TYR A 117 -4.55 -2.46 0.11
C TYR A 117 -3.75 -3.59 0.77
N TYR A 118 -2.88 -3.25 1.72
CA TYR A 118 -2.06 -4.19 2.49
C TYR A 118 -2.93 -5.16 3.31
N GLY A 119 -4.02 -4.68 3.91
CA GLY A 119 -5.01 -5.54 4.56
C GLY A 119 -5.75 -6.50 3.62
N ALA A 120 -5.77 -6.22 2.30
CA ALA A 120 -6.41 -7.06 1.30
C ALA A 120 -5.56 -8.26 0.86
N ARG A 121 -4.24 -8.13 0.86
CA ARG A 121 -3.31 -9.11 0.25
C ARG A 121 -2.61 -10.04 1.25
N HIS A 122 -3.15 -10.19 2.46
CA HIS A 122 -2.52 -10.91 3.59
C HIS A 122 -1.25 -10.21 4.10
N MET A 123 -1.15 -10.03 5.42
CA MET A 123 0.00 -9.37 6.05
C MET A 123 1.27 -10.24 5.96
N PRO A 124 2.38 -9.76 5.35
CA PRO A 124 3.71 -10.27 5.66
C PRO A 124 4.16 -9.68 7.00
N GLY A 125 3.87 -10.40 8.08
CA GLY A 125 4.27 -10.09 9.44
C GLY A 125 3.96 -11.29 10.33
N LEU A 126 4.80 -11.52 11.36
CA LEU A 126 4.82 -12.72 12.22
C LEU A 126 3.42 -13.35 12.37
N HIS A 127 3.22 -14.52 11.74
CA HIS A 127 1.91 -15.11 11.49
C HIS A 127 1.04 -15.09 12.75
N LYS A 128 -0.23 -14.65 12.68
CA LYS A 128 -1.20 -14.86 13.79
C LYS A 128 -1.23 -16.32 14.27
N GLY A 129 -0.92 -17.25 13.38
CA GLY A 129 -0.70 -18.66 13.69
C GLY A 129 0.44 -18.90 14.69
N PHE A 130 1.57 -18.19 14.56
CA PHE A 130 2.68 -18.23 15.52
C PHE A 130 2.22 -17.82 16.91
N TYR A 131 1.61 -16.64 17.06
CA TYR A 131 1.14 -16.16 18.37
C TYR A 131 0.07 -17.08 18.98
N ARG A 132 -0.84 -17.63 18.17
CA ARG A 132 -1.81 -18.64 18.63
C ARG A 132 -1.11 -19.93 19.09
N ALA A 133 -0.08 -20.38 18.38
CA ALA A 133 0.70 -21.55 18.78
C ALA A 133 1.45 -21.29 20.09
N VAL A 134 1.99 -20.08 20.30
CA VAL A 134 2.62 -19.68 21.57
C VAL A 134 1.61 -19.70 22.71
N LEU A 135 0.36 -19.22 22.52
CA LEU A 135 -0.69 -19.35 23.55
C LEU A 135 -0.93 -20.83 23.90
N VAL A 136 -1.06 -21.72 22.90
CA VAL A 136 -1.26 -23.15 23.15
C VAL A 136 -0.08 -23.76 23.91
N LEU A 137 1.15 -23.39 23.52
CA LEU A 137 2.36 -23.86 24.21
C LEU A 137 2.39 -23.42 25.67
N CYS A 138 2.04 -22.15 25.97
CA CYS A 138 1.92 -21.66 27.35
C CYS A 138 0.85 -22.40 28.15
N ALA A 139 -0.27 -22.76 27.51
CA ALA A 139 -1.36 -23.48 28.16
C ALA A 139 -0.96 -24.91 28.56
N ILE A 140 -0.07 -25.54 27.79
CA ILE A 140 0.45 -26.89 28.05
C ILE A 140 1.63 -26.85 29.02
N SER A 141 2.55 -25.88 28.85
CA SER A 141 3.77 -25.80 29.65
C SER A 141 3.49 -25.38 31.09
N PHE A 142 2.50 -24.53 31.34
CA PHE A 142 2.21 -24.05 32.69
C PHE A 142 1.80 -25.16 33.68
N PRO A 143 0.79 -26.02 33.37
CA PRO A 143 0.47 -27.17 34.24
C PRO A 143 1.63 -28.17 34.36
N ALA A 144 2.41 -28.38 33.29
CA ALA A 144 3.55 -29.29 33.31
C ALA A 144 4.65 -28.80 34.25
N ILE A 145 4.99 -27.51 34.24
CA ILE A 145 5.97 -26.91 35.16
C ILE A 145 5.45 -27.01 36.60
N VAL A 146 4.16 -26.77 36.84
CA VAL A 146 3.57 -26.90 38.18
C VAL A 146 3.58 -28.35 38.66
N ALA A 147 3.27 -29.32 37.80
CA ALA A 147 3.31 -30.75 38.16
C ALA A 147 4.70 -31.23 38.56
N ILE A 148 5.75 -30.66 37.96
CA ILE A 148 7.15 -30.92 38.33
C ILE A 148 7.48 -30.21 39.65
N ALA A 149 6.95 -29.01 39.86
CA ALA A 149 7.21 -28.19 41.05
C ALA A 149 6.51 -28.69 42.32
N GLU A 150 5.26 -29.13 42.20
CA GLU A 150 4.41 -29.59 43.30
C GLU A 150 3.62 -30.83 42.87
N LYS A 151 3.80 -31.94 43.59
CA LYS A 151 3.22 -33.23 43.21
C LYS A 151 1.75 -33.39 43.61
N GLU A 152 1.28 -32.85 44.75
CA GLU A 152 -0.09 -33.11 45.26
C GLU A 152 -0.72 -31.96 46.11
N GLY A 153 -0.45 -30.69 45.80
CA GLY A 153 -0.91 -29.53 46.59
C GLY A 153 -2.17 -28.81 46.07
N LEU A 154 -2.72 -27.87 46.87
CA LEU A 154 -3.77 -26.94 46.42
C LEU A 154 -3.32 -26.15 45.19
N TYR A 155 -2.05 -25.71 45.14
CA TYR A 155 -1.51 -24.95 44.01
C TYR A 155 -1.39 -25.79 42.72
N PHE A 156 -1.22 -27.10 42.83
CA PHE A 156 -1.24 -28.02 41.69
C PHE A 156 -2.62 -28.00 41.00
N TRP A 157 -3.70 -28.19 41.77
CA TRP A 157 -5.06 -28.10 41.23
C TRP A 157 -5.40 -26.70 40.71
N LEU A 158 -4.96 -25.66 41.41
CA LEU A 158 -5.20 -24.27 41.00
C LEU A 158 -4.50 -23.95 39.67
N ALA A 159 -3.30 -24.46 39.46
CA ALA A 159 -2.57 -24.31 38.20
C ALA A 159 -3.19 -25.09 37.03
N ILE A 160 -3.68 -26.31 37.28
CA ILE A 160 -4.43 -27.08 36.28
C ILE A 160 -5.69 -26.31 35.86
N CYS A 161 -6.44 -25.77 36.83
CA CYS A 161 -7.62 -24.96 36.57
C CYS A 161 -7.28 -23.68 35.78
N LEU A 162 -6.20 -22.97 36.13
CA LEU A 162 -5.74 -21.79 35.40
C LEU A 162 -5.27 -22.12 33.98
N GLY A 163 -4.52 -23.23 33.81
CA GLY A 163 -4.06 -23.70 32.50
C GLY A 163 -5.22 -24.11 31.58
N LEU A 164 -6.20 -24.85 32.10
CA LEU A 164 -7.44 -25.19 31.41
C LEU A 164 -8.25 -23.94 31.06
N GLY A 165 -8.40 -23.01 32.00
CA GLY A 165 -9.09 -21.73 31.77
C GLY A 165 -8.42 -20.92 30.66
N TYR A 166 -7.10 -20.91 30.61
CA TYR A 166 -6.33 -20.27 29.57
C TYR A 166 -6.46 -20.96 28.21
N LEU A 167 -6.51 -22.29 28.19
CA LEU A 167 -6.72 -23.10 26.97
C LEU A 167 -8.13 -22.87 26.39
N VAL A 168 -9.15 -22.80 27.25
CA VAL A 168 -10.52 -22.43 26.89
C VAL A 168 -10.58 -20.99 26.37
N GLY A 169 -9.90 -20.04 27.04
CA GLY A 169 -9.80 -18.65 26.61
C GLY A 169 -9.14 -18.48 25.24
N ALA A 170 -8.01 -19.18 25.01
CA ALA A 170 -7.32 -19.20 23.72
C ALA A 170 -8.19 -19.83 22.62
N GLY A 171 -8.91 -20.92 22.93
CA GLY A 171 -9.87 -21.55 22.03
C GLY A 171 -11.03 -20.61 21.67
N ALA A 172 -11.62 -19.94 22.66
CA ALA A 172 -12.68 -18.95 22.46
C ALA A 172 -12.22 -17.77 21.59
N VAL A 173 -11.00 -17.27 21.84
CA VAL A 173 -10.34 -16.27 20.98
C VAL A 173 -10.24 -16.78 19.55
N CYS A 174 -9.76 -18.00 19.30
CA CYS A 174 -9.63 -18.55 17.95
C CYS A 174 -11.00 -18.74 17.25
N VAL A 175 -11.99 -19.29 17.97
CA VAL A 175 -13.35 -19.51 17.44
C VAL A 175 -14.03 -18.19 17.11
N TYR A 176 -13.94 -17.20 18.00
CA TYR A 176 -14.52 -15.88 17.80
C TYR A 176 -13.91 -15.19 16.57
N ASP A 177 -12.58 -15.26 16.40
CA ASP A 177 -11.89 -14.74 15.22
C ASP A 177 -12.44 -15.34 13.92
N SER A 178 -12.60 -16.67 13.91
CA SER A 178 -13.12 -17.41 12.76
C SER A 178 -14.58 -17.05 12.44
N ARG A 179 -15.38 -16.70 13.46
CA ARG A 179 -16.79 -16.31 13.30
C ARG A 179 -16.92 -14.86 12.87
N LEU A 180 -16.09 -13.96 13.39
CA LEU A 180 -16.08 -12.55 12.99
C LEU A 180 -15.64 -12.42 11.53
N SER A 181 -14.56 -13.10 11.13
CA SER A 181 -14.11 -13.17 9.74
C SER A 181 -15.22 -13.67 8.79
N ARG A 182 -15.97 -14.70 9.21
CA ARG A 182 -17.14 -15.22 8.47
C ARG A 182 -18.34 -14.25 8.45
N ARG A 183 -18.64 -13.56 9.56
CA ARG A 183 -19.74 -12.59 9.62
C ARG A 183 -19.45 -11.34 8.80
N MET A 184 -18.23 -10.81 8.87
CA MET A 184 -17.80 -9.68 8.07
C MET A 184 -17.93 -10.04 6.60
N SER A 185 -17.34 -11.15 6.13
CA SER A 185 -17.49 -11.61 4.74
C SER A 185 -18.94 -11.81 4.27
N SER A 186 -19.86 -12.25 5.14
CA SER A 186 -21.28 -12.44 4.80
C SER A 186 -22.13 -11.16 4.73
N ARG A 187 -21.85 -10.14 5.56
CA ARG A 187 -22.46 -8.80 5.44
C ARG A 187 -21.86 -8.06 4.25
N LEU A 188 -20.57 -8.23 4.01
CA LEU A 188 -19.82 -7.68 2.87
C LEU A 188 -20.37 -8.17 1.52
N ARG A 189 -20.67 -9.45 1.35
CA ARG A 189 -21.32 -9.97 0.12
C ARG A 189 -22.67 -9.30 -0.14
N ARG A 190 -23.46 -9.04 0.90
CA ARG A 190 -24.79 -8.44 0.74
C ARG A 190 -24.75 -6.94 0.45
N PHE A 191 -23.76 -6.22 0.97
CA PHE A 191 -23.61 -4.79 0.71
C PHE A 191 -22.97 -4.52 -0.66
N ALA A 192 -21.94 -5.28 -1.04
CA ALA A 192 -21.32 -5.21 -2.37
C ALA A 192 -22.28 -5.55 -3.52
N LEU A 193 -23.33 -6.35 -3.25
CA LEU A 193 -24.37 -6.68 -4.21
C LEU A 193 -25.53 -5.66 -4.25
N ARG A 194 -25.60 -4.71 -3.31
CA ARG A 194 -26.77 -3.83 -3.14
C ARG A 194 -26.56 -2.36 -3.48
N SER A 195 -25.34 -1.89 -3.73
CA SER A 195 -25.12 -0.50 -4.17
C SER A 195 -25.54 -0.32 -5.64
N PRO A 196 -26.68 0.33 -5.94
CA PRO A 196 -27.05 0.64 -7.31
C PRO A 196 -26.27 1.91 -7.69
N GLY A 197 -25.24 1.77 -8.53
CA GLY A 197 -24.51 2.92 -9.09
C GLY A 197 -23.02 3.05 -8.77
N THR A 198 -22.36 2.06 -8.14
CA THR A 198 -20.89 2.07 -8.08
C THR A 198 -20.29 1.75 -9.45
N PRO A 199 -19.52 2.66 -10.10
CA PRO A 199 -18.83 2.32 -11.33
C PRO A 199 -17.73 1.31 -11.01
N ARG A 200 -17.71 0.27 -11.83
CA ARG A 200 -16.95 -0.97 -11.76
C ARG A 200 -15.44 -0.74 -11.96
N TRP A 201 -14.78 0.03 -11.08
CA TRP A 201 -13.33 0.31 -11.15
C TRP A 201 -12.57 -0.25 -9.93
N TRP A 202 -11.90 -1.38 -10.20
CA TRP A 202 -10.78 -2.05 -9.53
C TRP A 202 -10.85 -2.61 -8.07
N PRO A 203 -10.31 -3.83 -7.82
CA PRO A 203 -10.12 -4.92 -8.77
C PRO A 203 -11.40 -5.77 -8.79
N PRO A 204 -12.13 -5.82 -9.90
CA PRO A 204 -12.83 -7.02 -10.23
C PRO A 204 -11.79 -8.13 -10.30
N ARG A 205 -12.19 -9.36 -9.98
CA ARG A 205 -11.52 -10.52 -10.58
C ARG A 205 -11.80 -10.47 -12.08
N HIS A 206 -11.15 -9.57 -12.80
CA HIS A 206 -11.04 -9.71 -14.23
C HIS A 206 -10.08 -10.87 -14.43
N ARG A 207 -10.59 -11.95 -14.99
CA ARG A 207 -9.81 -12.64 -16.01
C ARG A 207 -9.49 -11.54 -17.02
N HIS A 208 -8.34 -10.89 -16.88
CA HIS A 208 -7.79 -10.15 -17.98
C HIS A 208 -7.72 -11.13 -19.14
N SER A 209 -7.92 -10.66 -20.36
CA SER A 209 -7.47 -11.46 -21.48
C SER A 209 -6.01 -11.82 -21.17
N PRO A 210 -5.59 -13.09 -21.27
CA PRO A 210 -4.18 -13.46 -21.07
C PRO A 210 -3.21 -12.66 -21.97
N SER A 211 -3.73 -11.86 -22.92
CA SER A 211 -2.98 -10.92 -23.76
C SER A 211 -2.51 -9.62 -23.10
N ARG A 212 -3.21 -9.07 -22.10
CA ARG A 212 -2.94 -7.69 -21.62
C ARG A 212 -1.85 -7.68 -20.53
N ARG A 213 -0.58 -7.73 -20.96
CA ARG A 213 0.59 -7.70 -20.06
C ARG A 213 1.56 -6.54 -20.31
N ILE A 214 1.29 -5.70 -21.31
CA ILE A 214 2.14 -4.56 -21.65
C ILE A 214 1.72 -3.33 -20.85
N ALA A 215 2.68 -2.63 -20.26
CA ALA A 215 2.47 -1.33 -19.66
C ALA A 215 3.22 -0.22 -20.39
N VAL A 216 2.68 0.99 -20.30
CA VAL A 216 3.31 2.25 -20.63
C VAL A 216 3.44 3.02 -19.32
N PHE A 217 4.64 3.05 -18.77
CA PHE A 217 4.98 3.85 -17.62
C PHE A 217 5.19 5.30 -18.05
N VAL A 218 4.58 6.25 -17.34
CA VAL A 218 4.58 7.65 -17.74
C VAL A 218 5.04 8.54 -16.58
N GLY A 219 6.01 9.41 -16.85
CA GLY A 219 6.40 10.48 -15.94
C GLY A 219 5.23 11.44 -15.68
N ARG A 220 5.15 12.04 -14.49
CA ARG A 220 4.07 13.00 -14.17
C ARG A 220 4.49 14.43 -14.51
N ASP A 221 5.43 14.96 -13.74
CA ASP A 221 5.90 16.34 -13.79
C ASP A 221 6.88 16.54 -14.95
N GLY A 222 6.54 17.44 -15.87
CA GLY A 222 7.28 17.70 -17.10
C GLY A 222 6.94 16.72 -18.24
N THR A 223 5.97 15.81 -18.07
CA THR A 223 5.54 14.86 -19.11
C THR A 223 4.03 14.92 -19.33
N ILE A 224 3.23 14.75 -18.26
CA ILE A 224 1.76 14.90 -18.32
C ILE A 224 1.35 16.32 -17.92
N ASN A 225 1.88 16.80 -16.79
CA ASN A 225 1.65 18.14 -16.27
C ASN A 225 2.92 18.97 -16.33
N GLU A 226 2.77 20.30 -16.37
CA GLU A 226 3.91 21.22 -16.25
C GLU A 226 4.67 20.96 -14.95
N GLU A 227 6.00 21.04 -15.01
CA GLU A 227 6.83 20.87 -13.82
C GLU A 227 6.64 22.05 -12.87
N THR A 228 6.40 21.77 -11.58
CA THR A 228 6.19 22.83 -10.59
C THR A 228 6.97 22.53 -9.31
N ARG A 229 7.65 23.55 -8.80
CA ARG A 229 8.50 23.45 -7.60
C ARG A 229 7.69 23.39 -6.29
N CYS A 230 6.44 23.88 -6.30
CA CYS A 230 5.54 23.94 -5.14
C CYS A 230 4.14 23.40 -5.49
N LEU A 231 3.84 22.15 -5.10
CA LEU A 231 2.52 21.55 -5.37
C LEU A 231 1.39 22.17 -4.54
N HIS A 232 1.69 22.86 -3.44
CA HIS A 232 0.70 23.48 -2.58
C HIS A 232 0.13 24.79 -3.16
N ASP A 233 0.90 25.51 -4.00
CA ASP A 233 0.47 26.76 -4.63
C ASP A 233 -0.50 26.55 -5.79
N LEU A 234 -0.48 25.35 -6.40
CA LEU A 234 -1.33 25.04 -7.54
C LEU A 234 -2.75 24.69 -7.09
N ARG A 235 -3.67 25.64 -7.29
CA ARG A 235 -5.11 25.38 -7.21
C ARG A 235 -5.54 24.30 -8.20
N GLU A 236 -4.91 24.19 -9.37
CA GLU A 236 -5.18 23.15 -10.37
C GLU A 236 -3.93 22.71 -11.16
N PRO A 237 -3.81 21.42 -11.55
CA PRO A 237 -2.70 20.92 -12.38
C PRO A 237 -2.76 21.42 -13.83
N SER A 238 -1.73 22.11 -14.33
CA SER A 238 -1.64 22.47 -15.76
C SER A 238 -1.19 21.27 -16.59
N LEU A 239 -1.94 20.91 -17.62
CA LEU A 239 -1.60 19.80 -18.52
C LEU A 239 -0.72 20.32 -19.65
N ILE A 240 0.32 19.57 -20.00
CA ILE A 240 1.18 19.89 -21.15
C ILE A 240 0.39 19.64 -22.44
N GLU A 241 0.63 20.46 -23.45
CA GLU A 241 0.06 20.28 -24.79
C GLU A 241 0.40 18.88 -25.35
N GLY A 242 -0.56 18.23 -26.00
CA GLY A 242 -0.41 16.85 -26.49
C GLY A 242 -0.51 15.74 -25.43
N ALA A 243 -0.42 16.04 -24.12
CA ALA A 243 -0.50 15.03 -23.06
C ALA A 243 -1.83 14.26 -23.08
N ILE A 244 -2.95 14.99 -23.20
CA ILE A 244 -4.29 14.40 -23.24
C ILE A 244 -4.48 13.54 -24.49
N ASP A 245 -4.01 14.00 -25.64
CA ASP A 245 -4.20 13.26 -26.90
C ASP A 245 -3.36 11.98 -26.93
N GLY A 246 -2.13 12.03 -26.38
CA GLY A 246 -1.34 10.83 -26.14
C GLY A 246 -2.04 9.86 -25.19
N LEU A 247 -2.61 10.34 -24.07
CA LEU A 247 -3.32 9.49 -23.10
C LEU A 247 -4.59 8.86 -23.70
N LYS A 248 -5.33 9.59 -24.55
CA LYS A 248 -6.46 9.03 -25.31
C LYS A 248 -6.00 7.95 -26.28
N LEU A 249 -4.89 8.19 -26.98
CA LEU A 249 -4.34 7.23 -27.92
C LEU A 249 -3.94 5.93 -27.21
N LEU A 250 -3.20 6.02 -26.10
CA LEU A 250 -2.85 4.86 -25.29
C LEU A 250 -4.08 4.17 -24.68
N ALA A 251 -5.12 4.93 -24.34
CA ALA A 251 -6.39 4.38 -23.86
C ALA A 251 -7.07 3.47 -24.90
N SER A 252 -6.86 3.73 -26.20
CA SER A 252 -7.40 2.89 -27.28
C SER A 252 -6.64 1.57 -27.48
N LEU A 253 -5.47 1.41 -26.87
CA LEU A 253 -4.65 0.20 -26.95
C LEU A 253 -4.94 -0.78 -25.80
N ASP A 254 -4.64 -2.06 -26.02
CA ASP A 254 -4.67 -3.10 -24.98
C ASP A 254 -3.38 -3.10 -24.14
N VAL A 255 -3.07 -1.94 -23.55
CA VAL A 255 -1.93 -1.72 -22.64
C VAL A 255 -2.43 -1.12 -21.32
N PHE A 256 -1.64 -1.23 -20.26
CA PHE A 256 -1.83 -0.46 -19.03
C PHE A 256 -1.09 0.88 -19.13
N VAL A 257 -1.71 1.96 -18.67
CA VAL A 257 -1.08 3.29 -18.59
C VAL A 257 -0.83 3.61 -17.12
N ILE A 258 0.43 3.60 -16.70
CA ILE A 258 0.79 3.67 -15.28
C ILE A 258 1.67 4.90 -15.04
N VAL A 259 1.21 5.83 -14.20
CA VAL A 259 2.02 7.00 -13.84
C VAL A 259 3.01 6.63 -12.74
N VAL A 260 4.27 7.02 -12.89
CA VAL A 260 5.34 6.83 -11.91
C VAL A 260 6.03 8.17 -11.61
N THR A 261 6.05 8.61 -10.35
CA THR A 261 6.60 9.95 -10.01
C THR A 261 7.34 10.02 -8.68
N ASN A 262 8.50 10.68 -8.66
CA ASN A 262 9.21 11.01 -7.43
C ASN A 262 8.60 12.28 -6.84
N GLN A 263 8.23 12.27 -5.56
CA GLN A 263 7.61 13.37 -4.81
C GLN A 263 8.43 13.71 -3.56
N ALA A 264 9.73 13.88 -3.76
CA ALA A 264 10.71 14.19 -2.70
C ALA A 264 10.38 15.47 -1.89
N GLY A 265 9.50 16.34 -2.40
CA GLY A 265 9.02 17.50 -1.64
C GLY A 265 8.29 17.12 -0.35
N ILE A 266 7.77 15.89 -0.24
CA ILE A 266 7.16 15.35 0.99
C ILE A 266 8.24 15.15 2.06
N ALA A 267 9.29 14.39 1.72
CA ALA A 267 10.47 14.18 2.56
C ALA A 267 11.14 15.49 2.99
N LEU A 268 11.20 16.47 2.08
CA LEU A 268 11.81 17.77 2.33
C LEU A 268 10.88 18.76 3.04
N GLY A 269 9.68 18.35 3.46
CA GLY A 269 8.72 19.21 4.17
C GLY A 269 8.15 20.38 3.35
N LYS A 270 8.27 20.35 2.01
CA LYS A 270 7.76 21.40 1.11
C LYS A 270 6.24 21.36 0.93
N TYR A 271 5.65 20.19 1.13
CA TYR A 271 4.20 19.97 1.13
C TYR A 271 3.90 18.63 1.80
N GLU A 272 2.67 18.46 2.26
CA GLU A 272 2.28 17.21 2.90
C GLU A 272 1.96 16.11 1.89
N LEU A 273 1.98 14.87 2.36
CA LEU A 273 1.45 13.73 1.61
C LEU A 273 -0.03 13.96 1.19
N SER A 274 -0.81 14.65 2.03
CA SER A 274 -2.20 15.03 1.77
C SER A 274 -2.33 15.93 0.53
N ASP A 275 -1.41 16.89 0.36
CA ASP A 275 -1.35 17.82 -0.78
C ASP A 275 -1.00 17.08 -2.08
N ALA A 276 0.02 16.22 -2.06
CA ALA A 276 0.39 15.41 -3.22
C ALA A 276 -0.77 14.51 -3.67
N ARG A 277 -1.48 13.92 -2.71
CA ARG A 277 -2.68 13.11 -3.00
C ARG A 277 -3.81 13.95 -3.59
N ARG A 278 -4.04 15.17 -3.09
CA ARG A 278 -5.04 16.11 -3.61
C ARG A 278 -4.70 16.53 -5.04
N PHE A 279 -3.43 16.82 -5.32
CA PHE A 279 -2.94 17.14 -6.65
C PHE A 279 -3.19 16.00 -7.64
N ASN A 280 -2.77 14.77 -7.29
CA ASN A 280 -2.99 13.58 -8.13
C ASN A 280 -4.49 13.34 -8.40
N ARG A 281 -5.37 13.52 -7.40
CA ARG A 281 -6.83 13.41 -7.60
C ARG A 281 -7.34 14.41 -8.65
N LYS A 282 -6.93 15.68 -8.55
CA LYS A 282 -7.33 16.71 -9.51
C LYS A 282 -6.80 16.41 -10.91
N LEU A 283 -5.56 15.93 -11.01
CA LEU A 283 -4.93 15.59 -12.29
C LEU A 283 -5.67 14.42 -12.97
N MET A 284 -5.91 13.32 -12.23
CA MET A 284 -6.64 12.18 -12.76
C MET A 284 -8.07 12.55 -13.17
N SER A 285 -8.75 13.37 -12.37
CA SER A 285 -10.09 13.85 -12.70
C SER A 285 -10.10 14.67 -14.00
N ARG A 286 -9.11 15.54 -14.23
CA ARG A 286 -8.94 16.26 -15.50
C ARG A 286 -8.71 15.31 -16.67
N ILE A 287 -7.82 14.34 -16.53
CA ILE A 287 -7.51 13.37 -17.58
C ILE A 287 -8.75 12.56 -17.96
N SER A 288 -9.48 12.04 -16.98
CA SER A 288 -10.68 11.23 -17.23
C SER A 288 -11.81 12.03 -17.87
N ARG A 289 -12.02 13.30 -17.48
CA ARG A 289 -13.01 14.19 -18.14
C ARG A 289 -12.66 14.45 -19.60
N SER A 290 -11.39 14.40 -19.95
CA SER A 290 -10.89 14.53 -21.31
C SER A 290 -10.75 13.19 -22.04
N ALA A 291 -11.41 12.12 -21.58
CA ALA A 291 -11.37 10.76 -22.16
C ALA A 291 -9.99 10.09 -22.20
N GLY A 292 -9.00 10.59 -21.46
CA GLY A 292 -7.74 9.88 -21.23
C GLY A 292 -7.89 8.78 -20.18
N ARG A 293 -7.04 7.75 -20.26
CA ARG A 293 -6.98 6.66 -19.27
C ARG A 293 -5.62 6.63 -18.57
N VAL A 294 -5.67 6.57 -17.25
CA VAL A 294 -4.55 6.17 -16.39
C VAL A 294 -5.07 5.06 -15.49
N ASP A 295 -4.41 3.91 -15.55
CA ASP A 295 -4.81 2.69 -14.85
C ASP A 295 -4.30 2.68 -13.40
N ALA A 296 -3.13 3.28 -13.15
CA ALA A 296 -2.57 3.43 -11.79
C ALA A 296 -1.61 4.61 -11.67
N VAL A 297 -1.38 5.05 -10.42
CA VAL A 297 -0.38 6.07 -10.08
C VAL A 297 0.47 5.56 -8.91
N TYR A 298 1.76 5.36 -9.16
CA TYR A 298 2.77 5.07 -8.16
C TYR A 298 3.60 6.33 -7.90
N PHE A 299 3.86 6.63 -6.64
CA PHE A 299 4.71 7.76 -6.28
C PHE A 299 5.59 7.42 -5.08
N CYS A 300 6.83 7.93 -5.10
CA CYS A 300 7.77 7.77 -4.00
C CYS A 300 7.88 9.10 -3.22
N PRO A 301 7.57 9.14 -1.91
CA PRO A 301 7.63 10.37 -1.11
C PRO A 301 9.05 10.71 -0.63
N GLU A 302 9.99 9.78 -0.75
CA GLU A 302 11.36 9.90 -0.27
C GLU A 302 12.22 10.79 -1.19
N SER A 303 13.30 11.35 -0.65
CA SER A 303 14.31 12.06 -1.44
C SER A 303 15.37 11.10 -1.98
N GLU A 304 16.03 11.49 -3.08
CA GLU A 304 17.10 10.70 -3.70
C GLU A 304 18.26 10.44 -2.71
N ASP A 305 18.51 11.38 -1.79
CA ASP A 305 19.57 11.28 -0.77
C ASP A 305 19.15 10.53 0.51
N GLY A 306 17.95 9.93 0.58
CA GLY A 306 17.47 9.19 1.77
C GLY A 306 17.14 10.04 3.01
N LEU A 307 17.25 11.38 2.91
CA LEU A 307 17.07 12.33 4.02
C LEU A 307 15.61 12.50 4.53
N GLY A 308 14.65 11.75 3.99
CA GLY A 308 13.21 11.97 4.22
C GLY A 308 12.50 11.13 5.26
N SER A 309 13.06 9.97 5.62
CA SER A 309 12.51 9.11 6.67
C SER A 309 13.57 8.11 7.10
N ALA A 310 14.11 8.32 8.30
CA ALA A 310 15.02 7.41 9.00
C ALA A 310 16.45 7.21 8.44
N GLY A 311 16.99 8.12 7.62
CA GLY A 311 18.43 8.15 7.32
C GLY A 311 18.97 6.85 6.71
N LEU A 312 18.13 6.12 5.98
CA LEU A 312 18.53 4.93 5.26
C LEU A 312 19.17 5.37 3.92
N PRO A 313 20.40 4.95 3.61
CA PRO A 313 20.96 5.14 2.28
C PRO A 313 20.17 4.25 1.32
N ASP A 314 19.75 4.83 0.19
CA ASP A 314 19.07 4.18 -0.94
C ASP A 314 17.57 3.85 -0.75
N SER A 315 16.72 4.84 -1.06
CA SER A 315 15.29 4.65 -1.27
C SER A 315 15.04 3.66 -2.43
N SER A 316 14.51 2.48 -2.13
CA SER A 316 14.15 1.49 -3.17
C SER A 316 13.11 2.00 -4.17
N CYS A 317 12.26 2.96 -3.78
CA CYS A 317 11.22 3.51 -4.65
C CYS A 317 11.63 4.76 -5.44
N SER A 318 12.64 5.51 -4.99
CA SER A 318 13.00 6.77 -5.64
C SER A 318 13.80 6.49 -6.92
N LYS A 319 13.24 6.86 -8.07
CA LYS A 319 13.95 6.75 -9.36
C LYS A 319 15.28 7.51 -9.25
N PRO A 320 16.42 6.95 -9.69
CA PRO A 320 16.57 5.91 -10.71
C PRO A 320 16.34 4.45 -10.25
N ASN A 321 16.06 4.19 -8.97
CA ASN A 321 15.72 2.83 -8.54
C ASN A 321 14.38 2.37 -9.15
N PRO A 322 14.28 1.09 -9.57
CA PRO A 322 13.12 0.59 -10.31
C PRO A 322 11.93 0.15 -9.44
N GLY A 323 11.96 0.37 -8.11
CA GLY A 323 10.98 -0.21 -7.17
C GLY A 323 9.52 0.08 -7.53
N MET A 324 9.19 1.32 -7.93
CA MET A 324 7.82 1.64 -8.35
C MET A 324 7.34 0.86 -9.58
N LEU A 325 8.25 0.54 -10.52
CA LEU A 325 7.92 -0.23 -11.71
C LEU A 325 7.79 -1.73 -11.39
N GLN A 326 8.62 -2.23 -10.45
CA GLN A 326 8.54 -3.61 -9.95
C GLN A 326 7.22 -3.86 -9.21
N ASP A 327 6.82 -2.93 -8.34
CA ASP A 327 5.53 -2.98 -7.63
C ASP A 327 4.36 -3.03 -8.62
N ALA A 328 4.39 -2.17 -9.65
CA ALA A 328 3.40 -2.18 -10.71
C ALA A 328 3.41 -3.50 -11.51
N ALA A 329 4.59 -4.05 -11.80
CA ALA A 329 4.71 -5.33 -12.50
C ALA A 329 4.09 -6.48 -11.72
N ALA A 330 4.32 -6.52 -10.40
CA ALA A 330 3.72 -7.51 -9.51
C ALA A 330 2.19 -7.32 -9.36
N ASP A 331 1.72 -6.07 -9.36
CA ASP A 331 0.30 -5.77 -9.20
C ASP A 331 -0.54 -6.12 -10.43
N PHE A 332 0.03 -5.97 -11.63
CA PHE A 332 -0.66 -6.13 -12.92
C PHE A 332 -0.18 -7.33 -13.75
N ASP A 333 0.77 -8.14 -13.25
CA ASP A 333 1.40 -9.27 -13.98
C ASP A 333 1.99 -8.83 -15.33
N LEU A 334 2.80 -7.77 -15.29
CA LEU A 334 3.34 -7.11 -16.47
C LEU A 334 4.54 -7.85 -17.07
N ASP A 335 4.62 -7.81 -18.40
CA ASP A 335 5.78 -8.18 -19.19
C ASP A 335 6.64 -6.93 -19.42
N LEU A 336 7.58 -6.69 -18.50
CA LEU A 336 8.43 -5.50 -18.48
C LEU A 336 9.31 -5.35 -19.74
N PRO A 337 9.92 -6.41 -20.30
CA PRO A 337 10.65 -6.34 -21.58
C PRO A 337 9.82 -5.86 -22.77
N ARG A 338 8.49 -6.01 -22.73
CA ARG A 338 7.58 -5.51 -23.77
C ARG A 338 6.93 -4.18 -23.41
N SER A 339 7.24 -3.65 -22.23
CA SER A 339 6.67 -2.43 -21.68
C SER A 339 7.55 -1.21 -22.02
N PHE A 340 6.96 -0.04 -21.92
CA PHE A 340 7.57 1.23 -22.30
C PHE A 340 7.67 2.15 -21.07
N ILE A 341 8.67 3.02 -21.05
CA ILE A 341 8.72 4.18 -20.15
C ILE A 341 8.86 5.47 -20.97
N VAL A 342 7.98 6.43 -20.70
CA VAL A 342 7.96 7.74 -21.35
C VAL A 342 8.13 8.82 -20.30
N SER A 343 9.19 9.62 -20.40
CA SER A 343 9.46 10.71 -19.46
C SER A 343 10.39 11.76 -20.07
N ASN A 344 10.38 12.96 -19.51
CA ASN A 344 11.36 14.01 -19.80
C ASN A 344 12.62 13.92 -18.90
N LYS A 345 12.68 12.99 -17.95
CA LYS A 345 13.78 12.87 -16.97
C LYS A 345 14.60 11.61 -17.18
N VAL A 346 15.93 11.77 -17.29
CA VAL A 346 16.88 10.65 -17.48
C VAL A 346 16.75 9.58 -16.39
N ARG A 347 16.57 9.98 -15.12
CA ARG A 347 16.39 9.03 -14.00
C ARG A 347 15.23 8.06 -14.19
N ASP A 348 14.18 8.48 -14.91
CA ASP A 348 13.04 7.62 -15.19
C ASP A 348 13.40 6.57 -16.24
N LEU A 349 14.20 6.96 -17.23
CA LEU A 349 14.69 6.05 -18.27
C LEU A 349 15.68 5.03 -17.70
N VAL A 350 16.54 5.44 -16.75
CA VAL A 350 17.43 4.52 -16.02
C VAL A 350 16.61 3.43 -15.31
N ALA A 351 15.55 3.83 -14.59
CA ALA A 351 14.68 2.89 -13.89
C ALA A 351 13.99 1.90 -14.84
N GLY A 352 13.47 2.37 -15.98
CA GLY A 352 12.85 1.50 -16.98
C GLY A 352 13.85 0.57 -17.66
N ARG A 353 15.02 1.07 -18.05
CA ARG A 353 16.08 0.28 -18.69
C ARG A 353 16.61 -0.81 -17.77
N ALA A 354 16.72 -0.55 -16.46
CA ALA A 354 17.09 -1.57 -15.47
C ALA A 354 16.14 -2.78 -15.45
N LEU A 355 14.91 -2.62 -15.96
CA LEU A 355 13.90 -3.67 -16.05
C LEU A 355 13.65 -4.15 -17.50
N GLY A 356 14.44 -3.69 -18.46
CA GLY A 356 14.30 -4.04 -19.87
C GLY A 356 13.15 -3.34 -20.60
N CYS A 357 12.53 -2.31 -20.02
CA CYS A 357 11.51 -1.52 -20.72
C CYS A 357 12.16 -0.70 -21.85
N THR A 358 11.43 -0.52 -22.95
CA THR A 358 11.80 0.44 -24.00
C THR A 358 11.69 1.86 -23.46
N THR A 359 12.74 2.65 -23.60
CA THR A 359 12.86 4.01 -23.06
C THR A 359 12.59 5.06 -24.12
N ILE A 360 11.66 5.98 -23.84
CA ILE A 360 11.30 7.09 -24.73
C ILE A 360 11.48 8.40 -23.98
N LEU A 361 12.42 9.23 -24.45
CA LEU A 361 12.62 10.58 -23.93
C LEU A 361 11.71 11.56 -24.67
N VAL A 362 10.96 12.38 -23.94
CA VAL A 362 10.13 13.45 -24.53
C VAL A 362 10.73 14.83 -24.29
N SER A 363 10.79 15.64 -25.34
CA SER A 363 11.34 17.00 -25.32
C SER A 363 10.27 18.03 -24.93
N THR A 364 9.89 18.09 -23.66
CA THR A 364 8.95 19.15 -23.20
C THR A 364 9.67 20.49 -23.04
N SER A 365 8.96 21.59 -23.27
CA SER A 365 9.47 22.99 -23.33
C SER A 365 10.20 23.51 -22.07
N GLN A 366 10.31 22.70 -21.01
CA GLN A 366 11.04 23.02 -19.78
C GLN A 366 12.15 22.02 -19.40
N GLY A 367 12.39 20.99 -20.23
CA GLY A 367 13.41 19.97 -19.97
C GLY A 367 14.80 20.39 -20.42
N GLY A 368 15.47 21.25 -19.65
CA GLY A 368 16.93 21.28 -19.68
C GLY A 368 17.46 19.94 -19.18
N LEU A 369 18.51 19.40 -19.82
CA LEU A 369 19.28 18.22 -19.39
C LEU A 369 19.88 18.48 -17.99
N GLY A 370 19.04 18.43 -16.95
CA GLY A 370 19.41 18.59 -15.55
C GLY A 370 20.12 17.33 -15.09
N GLY A 371 21.44 17.44 -14.94
CA GLY A 371 22.36 16.33 -14.76
C GLY A 371 22.12 15.48 -13.51
N ALA A 372 22.22 14.18 -13.71
CA ALA A 372 22.87 13.23 -12.83
C ALA A 372 23.63 12.23 -13.71
N ALA A 373 24.84 11.87 -13.29
CA ALA A 373 25.85 11.13 -14.05
C ALA A 373 25.37 9.75 -14.55
N GLY A 374 25.72 9.45 -15.80
CA GLY A 374 25.39 8.20 -16.49
C GLY A 374 24.51 8.46 -17.70
N ALA A 375 25.10 8.88 -18.82
CA ALA A 375 24.41 9.12 -20.09
C ALA A 375 23.77 7.81 -20.57
N VAL A 376 22.49 7.67 -20.29
CA VAL A 376 21.68 6.57 -20.77
C VAL A 376 20.97 7.09 -22.03
N ASP A 377 21.46 6.68 -23.20
CA ASP A 377 20.85 7.04 -24.47
C ASP A 377 19.44 6.44 -24.54
N PRO A 378 18.38 7.24 -24.74
CA PRO A 378 17.03 6.69 -24.87
C PRO A 378 16.92 5.84 -26.14
N ASP A 379 16.13 4.77 -26.10
CA ASP A 379 15.89 3.95 -27.31
C ASP A 379 15.17 4.77 -28.39
N TYR A 380 14.30 5.70 -27.97
CA TYR A 380 13.63 6.66 -28.85
C TYR A 380 13.56 8.05 -28.24
N GLN A 381 13.56 9.07 -29.10
CA GLN A 381 13.24 10.46 -28.73
C GLN A 381 11.96 10.90 -29.45
N ALA A 382 11.09 11.62 -28.75
CA ALA A 382 9.87 12.18 -29.28
C ALA A 382 9.75 13.67 -28.93
N GLY A 383 9.16 14.44 -29.83
CA GLY A 383 8.96 15.88 -29.62
C GLY A 383 8.08 16.17 -28.42
N ASP A 384 6.98 15.43 -28.27
CA ASP A 384 6.07 15.54 -27.14
C ASP A 384 5.49 14.16 -26.73
N PHE A 385 4.58 14.16 -25.75
CA PHE A 385 3.93 12.93 -25.28
C PHE A 385 2.97 12.31 -26.31
N SER A 386 2.37 13.12 -27.18
CA SER A 386 1.48 12.63 -28.25
C SER A 386 2.28 11.84 -29.30
N ASP A 387 3.45 12.35 -29.68
CA ASP A 387 4.37 11.68 -30.59
C ASP A 387 4.93 10.39 -30.00
N ALA A 388 5.28 10.39 -28.70
CA ALA A 388 5.66 9.16 -28.01
C ALA A 388 4.53 8.11 -28.03
N ALA A 389 3.27 8.52 -27.82
CA ALA A 389 2.13 7.62 -27.89
C ALA A 389 1.90 7.05 -29.31
N LYS A 390 2.17 7.84 -30.37
CA LYS A 390 2.10 7.35 -31.76
C LYS A 390 3.17 6.28 -32.04
N LEU A 391 4.40 6.49 -31.54
CA LEU A 391 5.49 5.51 -31.62
C LEU A 391 5.13 4.22 -30.89
N ILE A 392 4.60 4.31 -29.67
CA ILE A 392 4.15 3.14 -28.91
C ILE A 392 3.05 2.39 -29.67
N ARG A 393 2.08 3.10 -30.23
CA ARG A 393 1.03 2.46 -31.03
C ARG A 393 1.59 1.66 -32.19
N SER A 394 2.56 2.19 -32.95
CA SER A 394 3.16 1.43 -34.05
C SER A 394 3.88 0.18 -33.55
N GLN A 395 4.60 0.26 -32.43
CA GLN A 395 5.32 -0.88 -31.84
C GLN A 395 4.36 -1.96 -31.30
N VAL A 396 3.23 -1.55 -30.73
CA VAL A 396 2.23 -2.48 -30.16
C VAL A 396 1.38 -3.13 -31.24
N MET A 397 1.06 -2.43 -32.33
CA MET A 397 0.18 -2.91 -33.40
C MET A 397 0.91 -3.70 -34.49
N ASP A 398 2.19 -3.44 -34.73
CA ASP A 398 3.01 -4.14 -35.72
C ASP A 398 4.35 -4.59 -35.09
N PRO A 399 4.36 -5.75 -34.39
CA PRO A 399 5.57 -6.28 -33.76
C PRO A 399 6.47 -6.94 -34.82
N ALA A 400 6.91 -6.19 -35.82
CA ALA A 400 7.95 -6.66 -36.73
C ALA A 400 9.28 -6.79 -35.95
N PRO A 401 10.04 -7.88 -36.11
CA PRO A 401 11.36 -7.99 -35.50
C PRO A 401 12.31 -7.04 -36.24
N LEU A 402 12.59 -5.88 -35.66
CA LEU A 402 13.66 -5.02 -36.16
C LEU A 402 14.99 -5.64 -35.74
N ALA A 403 15.76 -6.01 -36.76
CA ALA A 403 17.11 -6.55 -36.66
C ALA A 403 17.97 -5.68 -35.72
N ASN A 404 18.77 -6.36 -34.89
CA ASN A 404 19.93 -5.77 -34.22
C ASN A 404 20.70 -4.90 -35.22
N PRO A 405 20.89 -3.59 -34.95
CA PRO A 405 22.00 -2.89 -35.57
C PRO A 405 23.27 -3.36 -34.84
N THR A 406 23.82 -4.49 -35.26
CA THR A 406 25.27 -4.70 -35.17
C THR A 406 25.93 -3.71 -36.12
N VAL A 407 26.68 -2.75 -35.60
CA VAL A 407 28.15 -2.62 -35.67
C VAL A 407 28.58 -1.54 -34.68
#